data_AF-G9A125-F1
#
_entry.id   AF-G9A125-F1
#
_cell.length_a   1.000
_cell.length_b   1.000
_cell.length_c   1.000
_cell.angle_alpha   90.00
_cell.angle_beta   90.00
_cell.angle_gamma   90.00
#
_symmetry.space_group_name_H-M   'P 1'
#
loop_
_entity.id
_entity.type
_entity.pdbx_description
1 polymer ?
#
loop_
_entity_poly.entity_id
_entity_poly.type
_entity_poly.pdbx_seq_one_letter_code
_entity_poly.pdbx_strand_id
1 'polypeptide(L)' 'MTPKQIGQEWFVFRRWEQLAGPFPSNAAAWRWIDRHEGQPISRSEKTAEWLFDKSAGSHDPRGAA' A
#
# COMPACT_ATOMS: atom_id res chain seq x y z
N MET A 1 -1.40 -5.78 0.27
CA MET A 1 -2.59 -6.10 1.11
C MET A 1 -2.11 -6.97 2.26
N THR A 2 -2.80 -7.04 3.40
CA THR A 2 -2.31 -7.80 4.56
C THR A 2 -3.47 -8.56 5.23
N PRO A 3 -3.36 -9.89 5.40
CA PRO A 3 -4.35 -10.65 6.14
C PRO A 3 -4.16 -10.44 7.66
N LYS A 4 -5.27 -10.28 8.37
CA LYS A 4 -5.33 -10.10 9.82
C LYS A 4 -6.37 -11.05 10.40
N GLN A 5 -6.02 -11.73 11.47
CA GLN A 5 -6.94 -12.59 12.22
C GLN A 5 -7.78 -11.74 13.18
N ILE A 6 -9.09 -11.95 13.17
CA ILE A 6 -10.05 -11.36 14.11
C ILE A 6 -10.91 -12.52 14.64
N GLY A 7 -10.72 -12.88 15.91
CA GLY A 7 -11.30 -14.10 16.47
C GLY A 7 -10.75 -15.36 15.79
N GLN A 8 -11.64 -16.18 15.23
CA GLN A 8 -11.26 -17.39 14.49
C GLN A 8 -11.22 -17.18 12.96
N GLU A 9 -11.54 -15.98 12.50
CA GLU A 9 -11.68 -15.67 11.09
C GLU A 9 -10.55 -14.77 10.60
N TRP A 10 -10.28 -14.85 9.29
CA TRP A 10 -9.24 -14.08 8.63
C TRP A 10 -9.86 -13.05 7.70
N PHE A 11 -9.32 -11.84 7.72
CA PHE A 11 -9.78 -10.71 6.92
C PHE A 11 -8.59 -10.07 6.21
N VAL A 12 -8.79 -9.59 4.99
CA VAL A 12 -7.76 -8.89 4.21
C VAL A 12 -7.99 -7.38 4.32
N PHE A 13 -6.97 -6.67 4.75
CA PHE A 13 -6.97 -5.21 4.86
C PHE A 13 -5.96 -4.57 3.90
N ARG A 14 -6.24 -3.35 3.46
CA ARG A 14 -5.26 -2.46 2.80
C ARG A 14 -5.28 -1.10 3.50
N ARG A 15 -4.15 -0.72 4.08
CA ARG A 15 -4.03 0.44 4.98
C ARG A 15 -5.06 0.36 6.11
N TRP A 16 -6.22 0.99 5.95
CA TRP A 16 -7.28 1.09 6.96
C TRP A 16 -8.63 0.55 6.49
N GLU A 17 -8.71 0.03 5.26
CA GLU A 17 -9.94 -0.48 4.67
C GLU A 17 -9.94 -2.01 4.66
N GLN A 18 -11.06 -2.61 5.08
CA GLN A 18 -11.31 -4.04 4.93
C GLN A 18 -11.70 -4.31 3.47
N LEU A 19 -10.88 -5.09 2.77
CA LEU A 19 -11.12 -5.42 1.36
C LEU A 19 -11.89 -6.73 1.19
N ALA A 20 -11.62 -7.72 2.05
CA ALA A 20 -12.24 -9.04 1.94
C ALA A 20 -12.26 -9.81 3.26
N GLY A 21 -13.13 -10.80 3.32
CA GLY A 21 -13.36 -11.69 4.47
C GLY A 21 -14.85 -11.79 4.79
N PRO A 22 -15.22 -12.65 5.75
CA PRO A 22 -14.36 -13.54 6.53
C PRO A 22 -13.83 -14.74 5.72
N PHE A 23 -12.61 -15.17 6.03
CA PHE A 23 -11.99 -16.40 5.53
C PHE A 23 -11.76 -17.40 6.67
N PRO A 24 -11.94 -18.72 6.42
CA PRO A 24 -11.79 -19.73 7.46
C PRO A 24 -10.32 -20.00 7.84
N SER A 25 -9.35 -19.49 7.06
CA SER A 25 -7.92 -19.74 7.30
C SER A 25 -7.03 -18.66 6.66
N ASN A 26 -5.85 -18.47 7.22
CA ASN A 26 -4.81 -17.58 6.69
C ASN A 26 -4.51 -17.86 5.20
N ALA A 27 -4.41 -19.15 4.84
CA ALA A 27 -4.14 -19.57 3.47
C ALA A 27 -5.21 -19.10 2.48
N ALA A 28 -6.49 -19.12 2.88
CA ALA A 28 -7.60 -18.65 2.03
C ALA A 28 -7.53 -17.13 1.80
N ALA A 29 -7.16 -16.37 2.83
CA ALA A 29 -6.96 -14.93 2.73
C ALA A 29 -5.78 -14.59 1.79
N TRP A 30 -4.65 -15.30 1.89
CA TRP A 30 -3.51 -15.13 0.97
C TRP A 30 -3.84 -15.51 -0.47
N ARG A 31 -4.63 -16.57 -0.69
CA ARG A 31 -5.10 -16.96 -2.03
C ARG A 31 -6.03 -15.93 -2.67
N TRP A 32 -6.77 -15.18 -1.84
CA TRP A 32 -7.54 -14.04 -2.33
C TRP A 32 -6.60 -12.90 -2.73
N ILE A 33 -5.60 -12.57 -1.89
CA ILE A 33 -4.60 -11.53 -2.21
C ILE A 33 -3.88 -11.86 -3.52
N ASP A 34 -3.39 -13.08 -3.69
CA ASP A 34 -2.68 -13.53 -4.91
C ASP A 34 -3.52 -13.34 -6.19
N ARG A 35 -4.82 -13.66 -6.13
CA ARG A 35 -5.76 -13.44 -7.25
C ARG A 35 -6.00 -11.96 -7.56
N HIS A 36 -5.93 -11.09 -6.56
CA HIS A 36 -6.19 -9.65 -6.71
C HIS A 36 -4.91 -8.83 -6.95
N GLU A 37 -3.75 -9.32 -6.53
CA GLU A 37 -2.42 -8.70 -6.73
C GLU A 37 -1.82 -9.04 -8.11
N GLY A 38 -2.37 -10.03 -8.82
CA GLY A 38 -2.05 -10.31 -10.23
C GLY A 38 -2.35 -9.17 -11.21
N GLN A 39 -2.97 -8.07 -10.77
CA GLN A 39 -2.94 -6.81 -11.49
C GLN A 39 -1.72 -6.01 -11.02
N PRO A 40 -0.72 -5.76 -11.89
CA PRO A 40 0.46 -5.01 -11.49
C PRO A 40 0.00 -3.62 -11.02
N ILE A 41 0.08 -3.39 -9.72
CA ILE A 41 0.15 -2.04 -9.18
C ILE A 41 1.45 -1.48 -9.74
N SER A 42 1.31 -0.81 -10.89
CA SER A 42 2.41 -0.30 -11.67
C SER A 42 3.32 0.52 -10.77
N ARG A 43 4.63 0.35 -10.95
CA ARG A 43 5.72 1.02 -10.19
C ARG A 43 5.54 2.53 -10.01
N SER A 44 4.62 3.16 -10.75
CA SER A 44 4.25 4.58 -10.69
C SER A 44 3.87 5.09 -9.29
N GLU A 45 3.28 4.27 -8.40
CA GLU A 45 2.94 4.73 -7.04
C GLU A 45 4.17 4.85 -6.11
N LYS A 46 5.28 4.15 -6.41
CA LYS A 46 6.51 4.25 -5.59
C LYS A 46 7.42 5.43 -5.96
N THR A 47 7.31 5.97 -7.18
CA THR A 47 8.14 7.11 -7.60
C THR A 47 7.59 8.45 -7.11
N ALA A 48 6.28 8.55 -6.89
CA ALA A 48 5.66 9.78 -6.40
C ALA A 48 6.19 10.15 -5.01
N GLU A 49 6.27 9.20 -4.07
CA GLU A 49 6.78 9.47 -2.71
C GLU A 49 8.27 9.86 -2.68
N TRP A 50 9.09 9.45 -3.65
CA TRP A 50 10.51 9.85 -3.74
C TRP A 50 10.73 11.23 -4.39
N LEU A 51 9.88 11.64 -5.34
CA LEU A 51 10.00 12.92 -6.04
C LEU A 51 9.52 14.13 -5.22
N PHE A 52 8.61 13.94 -4.27
CA PHE A 52 8.13 15.05 -3.42
C PHE A 52 9.17 15.49 -2.37
N ASP A 53 10.05 14.61 -1.92
CA ASP A 53 11.08 14.93 -0.91
C ASP A 53 12.20 15.85 -1.46
N LYS A 54 12.47 15.78 -2.77
CA LYS A 54 13.57 16.55 -3.40
C LYS A 54 13.19 17.97 -3.83
N SER A 55 11.91 18.31 -3.83
CA SER A 55 11.41 19.61 -4.34
C SER A 55 11.32 20.69 -3.25
N ALA A 56 11.41 20.34 -1.97
CA ALA A 56 11.22 21.26 -0.85
C ALA A 56 12.53 21.84 -0.28
N GLY A 57 13.71 21.45 -0.80
CA GLY A 57 15.02 21.80 -0.22
C GLY A 57 15.78 22.97 -0.82
N SER A 58 15.35 23.54 -1.96
CA SER A 58 16.14 24.58 -2.66
C SER A 58 15.28 25.78 -3.05
N HIS A 59 14.82 26.53 -2.05
CA HIS A 59 14.38 27.91 -2.21
C HIS A 59 15.26 28.81 -1.33
N ASP A 60 16.44 29.15 -1.83
CA ASP A 60 17.18 30.33 -1.36
C ASP A 60 17.15 31.37 -2.49
N PRO A 61 16.40 32.47 -2.35
CA PRO A 61 16.38 33.55 -3.33
C PRO A 61 17.14 34.76 -2.80
N ARG A 62 18.46 34.72 -2.55
CA ARG A 62 19.24 35.97 -2.36
C ARG A 62 20.68 35.88 -2.85
N GLY A 63 20.97 36.59 -3.94
CA GLY A 63 22.35 36.84 -4.34
C GLY A 63 22.54 37.49 -5.71
N ALA A 64 21.78 38.55 -6.01
CA ALA A 64 22.12 39.47 -7.09
C ALA A 64 22.71 40.74 -6.48
N ALA A 65 24.01 40.98 -6.72
CA ALA A 65 24.67 42.28 -6.72
C ALA A 65 26.10 42.11 -7.23
#